data_AF-A0A8J8BZ96-F1
#
_entry.id   AF-A0A8J8BZ96-F1
#
_cell.length_a   1.000
_cell.length_b   1.000
_cell.length_c   1.000
_cell.angle_alpha   90.00
_cell.angle_beta   90.00
_cell.angle_gamma   90.00
#
_symmetry.space_group_name_H-M   'P 1'
#
loop_
_entity.id
_entity.type
_entity.pdbx_description
1 polymer ?
#
loop_
_entity_poly.entity_id
_entity_poly.type
_entity_poly.pdbx_seq_one_letter_code
_entity_poly.pdbx_strand_id
1 'polypeptide(L)'
;MLEGNTDEIRMEIHSQFVEQHEYWESRRGKNWIAKITGLDTKYGYKREFLKSVKAGTKKVFHLEDFHIDEIYEIGSVYTGGGFKRINVKDTFECVEITEIHIVLRYVSQDEVIKRLGEKNTDIIAQNLVRQLLRIVTKDQALKLIQHHG
;
A
#
# COMPACT_ATOMS: atom_id res chain seq x y z
N MET A 1 -8.58 16.99 -6.84
CA MET A 1 -8.41 15.88 -7.78
C MET A 1 -6.97 15.97 -8.25
N LEU A 2 -6.09 15.17 -7.67
CA LEU A 2 -4.80 14.88 -8.30
C LEU A 2 -5.06 13.71 -9.24
N GLU A 3 -5.34 14.03 -10.51
CA GLU A 3 -5.21 13.07 -11.60
C GLU A 3 -3.71 12.82 -11.76
N GLY A 4 -3.25 11.72 -11.19
CA GLY A 4 -1.85 11.33 -11.24
C GLY A 4 -1.75 9.93 -10.70
N ASN A 5 -2.01 8.94 -11.56
CA ASN A 5 -1.40 7.62 -11.40
C ASN A 5 0.10 7.89 -11.38
N THR A 6 0.67 8.04 -10.19
CA THR A 6 2.11 7.99 -10.02
C THR A 6 2.42 6.50 -9.99
N ASP A 7 2.53 5.93 -11.19
CA ASP A 7 3.00 4.56 -11.41
C ASP A 7 4.35 4.33 -10.73
N GLU A 8 5.05 5.42 -10.37
CA GLU A 8 6.29 5.46 -9.63
C GLU A 8 6.29 6.64 -8.64
N ILE A 9 6.82 6.43 -7.44
CA ILE A 9 7.16 7.49 -6.47
C ILE A 9 8.66 7.45 -6.18
N ARG A 10 9.28 8.62 -6.05
CA ARG A 10 10.71 8.77 -5.76
C ARG A 10 10.91 9.49 -4.44
N MET A 11 11.45 8.80 -3.45
CA MET A 11 11.70 9.36 -2.12
C MET A 11 13.16 9.75 -2.00
N GLU A 12 13.43 10.98 -1.57
CA GLU A 12 14.79 11.47 -1.36
C GLU A 12 15.46 10.79 -0.16
N ILE A 13 16.75 10.49 -0.31
CA ILE A 13 17.63 9.98 0.73
C ILE A 13 18.51 11.14 1.22
N HIS A 14 18.47 11.38 2.52
CA HIS A 14 19.35 12.31 3.21
C HIS A 14 20.12 11.56 4.30
N SER A 15 21.39 11.29 4.04
CA SER A 15 22.24 10.43 4.88
C SER A 15 21.64 9.02 5.04
N GLN A 16 21.13 8.67 6.24
CA GLN A 16 20.53 7.36 6.54
C GLN A 16 19.00 7.38 6.57
N PHE A 17 18.39 8.49 6.15
CA PHE A 17 16.96 8.72 6.25
C PHE A 17 16.33 8.93 4.90
N VAL A 18 15.08 8.47 4.79
CA VAL A 18 14.25 8.60 3.61
C VAL A 18 13.13 9.59 3.93
N GLU A 19 13.03 10.64 3.12
CA GLU A 19 12.00 11.65 3.27
C GLU A 19 10.63 11.16 2.83
N GLN A 20 9.62 11.67 3.51
CA GLN A 20 8.24 11.44 3.13
C GLN A 20 7.94 12.21 1.82
N HIS A 21 7.59 11.46 0.77
CA HIS A 21 7.05 11.93 -0.51
C HIS A 21 5.79 12.81 -0.38
N GLU A 22 5.44 13.54 -1.44
CA GLU A 22 4.23 14.36 -1.51
C GLU A 22 2.95 13.58 -1.81
N TYR A 23 3.09 12.35 -2.32
CA TYR A 23 1.98 11.42 -2.56
C TYR A 23 1.08 11.21 -1.33
N TRP A 24 1.62 11.43 -0.13
CA TRP A 24 0.82 11.56 1.07
C TRP A 24 0.09 12.91 1.09
N GLU A 25 -1.17 12.93 0.63
CA GLU A 25 -2.02 14.12 0.45
C GLU A 25 -2.15 15.08 1.66
N SER A 26 -1.69 14.73 2.87
CA SER A 26 -1.84 15.60 4.05
C SER A 26 -0.66 15.56 5.02
N ARG A 27 -0.10 16.75 5.31
CA ARG A 27 0.82 17.01 6.43
C ARG A 27 0.18 16.77 7.81
N ARG A 28 -1.16 16.79 7.90
CA ARG A 28 -1.92 16.56 9.14
C ARG A 28 -2.50 15.14 9.24
N GLY A 29 -2.27 14.31 8.22
CA GLY A 29 -2.71 12.91 8.20
C GLY A 29 -1.82 11.99 9.03
N LYS A 30 -2.38 10.87 9.48
CA LYS A 30 -1.60 9.74 10.00
C LYS A 30 -1.04 8.97 8.81
N ASN A 31 0.16 9.36 8.39
CA ASN A 31 0.89 8.74 7.30
C ASN A 31 1.69 7.54 7.82
N TRP A 32 1.73 6.45 7.07
CA TRP A 32 2.49 5.24 7.43
C TRP A 32 2.96 4.51 6.17
N ILE A 33 4.02 3.71 6.37
CA ILE A 33 4.51 2.71 5.43
C ILE A 33 4.53 1.39 6.18
N ALA A 34 4.08 0.32 5.54
CA ALA A 34 4.20 -1.01 6.08
C ALA A 34 4.71 -1.98 5.03
N LYS A 35 5.73 -2.75 5.36
CA LYS A 35 6.18 -3.87 4.56
C LYS A 35 5.10 -4.95 4.54
N ILE A 36 4.76 -5.45 3.36
CA ILE A 36 3.84 -6.57 3.19
C ILE A 36 4.65 -7.86 3.29
N THR A 37 4.40 -8.65 4.34
CA THR A 37 5.13 -9.90 4.60
C THR A 37 4.33 -11.15 4.24
N GLY A 38 3.09 -10.99 3.79
CA GLY A 38 2.25 -12.09 3.35
C GLY A 38 0.77 -11.72 3.31
N LEU A 39 -0.08 -12.73 3.14
CA LEU A 39 -1.52 -12.57 3.12
C LEU A 39 -2.12 -12.86 4.50
N ASP A 40 -3.15 -12.10 4.86
CA ASP A 40 -3.93 -12.27 6.08
C ASP A 40 -5.39 -12.49 5.73
N THR A 41 -6.00 -13.54 6.29
CA THR A 41 -7.38 -13.94 5.98
C THR A 41 -8.42 -12.92 6.45
N LYS A 42 -8.08 -12.05 7.41
CA LYS A 42 -8.99 -11.05 7.98
C LYS A 42 -8.78 -9.66 7.38
N TYR A 43 -7.54 -9.26 7.14
CA TYR A 43 -7.13 -7.89 6.81
C TYR A 43 -6.47 -7.76 5.42
N GLY A 44 -6.45 -8.82 4.61
CA GLY A 44 -5.86 -8.87 3.27
C GLY A 44 -4.36 -9.15 3.32
N TYR A 45 -3.60 -8.28 3.97
CA TYR A 45 -2.14 -8.37 4.08
C TYR A 45 -1.68 -8.49 5.54
N LYS A 46 -0.66 -9.32 5.77
CA LYS A 46 0.21 -9.23 6.94
C LYS A 46 1.18 -8.07 6.71
N ARG A 47 1.34 -7.23 7.74
CA ARG A 47 2.00 -5.93 7.64
C ARG A 47 2.97 -5.75 8.79
N GLU A 48 4.17 -5.29 8.46
CA GLU A 48 5.16 -4.80 9.43
C GLU A 48 5.33 -3.31 9.21
N PHE A 49 4.88 -2.50 10.18
CA PHE A 49 4.92 -1.04 10.06
C PHE A 49 6.34 -0.53 10.25
N LEU A 50 6.82 0.24 9.28
CA LEU A 50 8.14 0.86 9.35
C LEU A 50 8.15 1.90 10.46
N LYS A 51 9.26 1.96 11.20
CA LYS A 51 9.42 2.92 12.28
C LYS A 51 9.78 4.27 11.68
N SER A 52 8.95 5.26 11.98
CA SER A 52 9.24 6.65 11.60
C SER A 52 9.87 7.42 12.75
N VAL A 53 10.82 8.28 12.44
CA VAL A 53 11.42 9.24 13.38
C VAL A 53 11.18 10.68 12.92
N LYS A 54 11.39 11.64 13.83
CA LYS A 54 11.34 13.07 13.50
C LYS A 54 12.76 13.60 13.29
N ALA A 55 13.04 14.12 12.10
CA ALA A 55 14.22 14.91 11.81
C ALA A 55 13.80 16.38 11.72
N GLY A 56 13.99 17.13 12.81
CA GLY A 56 13.42 18.47 12.95
C GLY A 56 11.88 18.43 12.93
N THR A 57 11.27 19.10 11.94
CA THR A 57 9.81 19.11 11.74
C THR A 57 9.32 18.04 10.76
N LYS A 58 10.23 17.38 10.05
CA LYS A 58 9.90 16.36 9.04
C LYS A 58 9.80 14.98 9.69
N LYS A 59 8.83 14.20 9.21
CA LYS A 59 8.73 12.76 9.50
C LYS A 59 9.56 12.03 8.45
N VAL A 60 10.47 11.17 8.90
CA VAL A 60 11.38 10.40 8.02
C VAL A 60 11.40 8.93 8.43
N PHE A 61 11.86 8.07 7.52
CA PHE A 61 12.02 6.64 7.73
C PHE A 61 13.50 6.27 7.63
N HIS A 62 13.92 5.14 8.21
CA HIS A 62 15.29 4.68 8.07
C HIS A 62 15.49 4.04 6.69
N LEU A 63 16.63 4.34 6.04
CA LEU A 63 16.99 3.75 4.75
C LEU A 63 17.08 2.22 4.81
N GLU A 64 17.57 1.68 5.94
CA GLU A 64 17.74 0.23 6.14
C GLU A 64 16.42 -0.56 6.13
N ASP A 65 15.28 0.10 6.33
CA ASP A 65 13.96 -0.53 6.28
C ASP A 65 13.50 -0.82 4.84
N PHE A 66 14.21 -0.27 3.84
CA PHE A 66 13.89 -0.42 2.43
C PHE A 66 14.82 -1.41 1.75
N HIS A 67 14.23 -2.36 1.02
CA HIS A 67 14.96 -3.37 0.27
C HIS A 67 14.35 -3.53 -1.12
N ILE A 68 15.21 -3.72 -2.12
CA ILE A 68 14.81 -3.98 -3.50
C ILE A 68 13.96 -5.27 -3.54
N ASP A 69 12.97 -5.29 -4.42
CA ASP A 69 11.96 -6.34 -4.63
C ASP A 69 10.94 -6.53 -3.49
N GLU A 70 11.07 -5.77 -2.40
CA GLU A 70 10.06 -5.80 -1.32
C GLU A 70 8.86 -4.90 -1.62
N ILE A 71 7.69 -5.35 -1.17
CA ILE A 71 6.42 -4.67 -1.38
C ILE A 71 6.00 -3.94 -0.11
N TYR A 72 5.65 -2.67 -0.26
CA TYR A 72 5.21 -1.80 0.80
C TYR A 72 3.78 -1.32 0.52
N GLU A 73 2.95 -1.32 1.55
CA GLU A 73 1.67 -0.61 1.54
C GLU A 73 1.93 0.79 2.10
N ILE A 74 1.54 1.81 1.35
CA ILE A 74 1.69 3.21 1.73
C ILE A 74 0.30 3.77 1.98
N GLY A 75 0.12 4.32 3.18
CA GLY A 75 -1.17 4.86 3.60
C GLY A 75 -1.09 6.28 4.13
N SER A 76 -2.10 7.08 3.77
CA SER A 76 -2.41 8.36 4.39
C SER A 76 -3.84 8.32 4.90
N VAL A 77 -4.04 8.54 6.20
CA VAL A 77 -5.39 8.71 6.76
C VAL A 77 -5.51 10.13 7.30
N TYR A 78 -6.30 10.96 6.62
CA TYR A 78 -6.67 12.28 7.14
C TYR A 78 -8.07 12.25 7.76
N THR A 79 -8.18 12.69 9.01
CA THR A 79 -9.47 12.92 9.69
C THR A 79 -9.66 14.41 9.91
N GLY A 80 -10.20 15.11 8.91
CA GLY A 80 -10.73 16.46 9.05
C GLY A 80 -12.18 16.41 9.54
N GLY A 81 -12.58 17.36 10.38
CA GLY A 81 -13.89 17.40 11.04
C GLY A 81 -15.07 17.11 10.10
N GLY A 82 -15.95 16.22 10.56
CA GLY A 82 -17.22 15.92 9.89
C GLY A 82 -17.15 14.75 8.93
N PHE A 83 -16.86 14.98 7.65
CA PHE A 83 -17.15 13.98 6.62
C PHE A 83 -16.19 14.11 5.45
N LYS A 84 -15.16 13.26 5.45
CA LYS A 84 -14.46 12.60 4.32
C LYS A 84 -13.07 12.20 4.80
N ARG A 85 -12.87 10.91 5.02
CA ARG A 85 -11.53 10.34 5.15
C ARG A 85 -10.99 10.18 3.75
N ILE A 86 -10.08 11.06 3.36
CA ILE A 86 -9.21 10.76 2.24
C ILE A 86 -8.26 9.69 2.74
N ASN A 87 -8.39 8.49 2.17
CA ASN A 87 -7.51 7.36 2.41
C ASN A 87 -6.75 7.11 1.12
N VAL A 88 -5.53 7.63 1.02
CA VAL A 88 -4.58 7.09 0.05
C VAL A 88 -4.11 5.77 0.63
N LYS A 89 -4.24 4.69 -0.12
CA LYS A 89 -3.87 3.35 0.33
C LYS A 89 -3.55 2.45 -0.86
N ASP A 90 -2.29 2.46 -1.24
CA ASP A 90 -1.79 1.75 -2.41
C ASP A 90 -0.53 0.95 -2.07
N THR A 91 -0.22 0.03 -2.97
CA THR A 91 0.90 -0.91 -2.84
C THR A 91 1.97 -0.60 -3.84
N PHE A 92 3.23 -0.60 -3.39
CA PHE A 92 4.38 -0.28 -4.21
C PHE A 92 5.51 -1.30 -3.96
N GLU A 93 6.22 -1.67 -5.01
CA GLU A 93 7.44 -2.46 -4.98
C GLU A 93 8.64 -1.53 -5.01
N CYS A 94 9.61 -1.76 -4.14
CA CYS A 94 10.89 -1.06 -4.23
C CYS A 94 11.71 -1.63 -5.39
N VAL A 95 11.90 -0.83 -6.43
CA VAL A 95 12.59 -1.28 -7.65
C VAL A 95 14.03 -0.77 -7.74
N GLU A 96 14.36 0.29 -6.98
CA GLU A 96 15.70 0.88 -7.02
C GLU A 96 16.01 1.61 -5.70
N ILE A 97 17.25 1.45 -5.24
CA ILE A 97 17.84 2.25 -4.14
C ILE A 97 19.17 2.78 -4.64
N THR A 98 19.28 4.10 -4.73
CA THR A 98 20.50 4.83 -5.11
C THR A 98 21.09 5.54 -3.91
N GLU A 99 22.15 6.33 -4.12
CA GLU A 99 22.71 7.18 -3.04
C GLU A 99 21.77 8.32 -2.62
N ILE A 100 20.87 8.75 -3.51
CA ILE A 100 20.06 9.97 -3.34
C ILE A 100 18.55 9.72 -3.37
N HIS A 101 18.10 8.59 -3.88
CA HIS A 101 16.67 8.27 -3.99
C HIS A 101 16.37 6.78 -3.79
N ILE A 102 15.17 6.51 -3.26
CA ILE A 102 14.47 5.23 -3.38
C ILE A 102 13.34 5.39 -4.40
N VAL A 103 13.20 4.42 -5.29
CA VAL A 103 12.14 4.36 -6.29
C VAL A 103 11.18 3.24 -5.93
N LEU A 104 9.92 3.59 -5.70
CA LEU A 104 8.85 2.63 -5.48
C LEU A 104 7.87 2.66 -6.67
N ARG A 105 7.69 1.53 -7.32
CA ARG A 105 6.76 1.37 -8.45
C ARG A 105 5.43 0.83 -7.96
N TYR A 106 4.32 1.42 -8.41
CA TYR A 106 2.99 0.93 -8.12
C TYR A 106 2.84 -0.53 -8.52
N VAL A 107 2.22 -1.32 -7.65
CA VAL A 107 1.84 -2.71 -7.93
C VAL A 107 0.37 -2.87 -7.59
N SER A 108 -0.40 -3.43 -8.50
CA SER A 108 -1.82 -3.70 -8.27
C SER A 108 -2.03 -4.71 -7.14
N GLN A 109 -3.14 -4.59 -6.40
CA GLN A 109 -3.44 -5.53 -5.32
C GLN A 109 -3.50 -6.98 -5.79
N ASP A 110 -4.02 -7.22 -7.00
CA ASP A 110 -4.13 -8.54 -7.61
C ASP A 110 -2.76 -9.16 -7.87
N GLU A 111 -1.81 -8.35 -8.34
CA GLU A 111 -0.43 -8.77 -8.55
C GLU A 111 0.27 -9.09 -7.21
N VAL A 112 0.06 -8.27 -6.17
CA VAL A 112 0.58 -8.56 -4.82
C VAL A 112 0.03 -9.89 -4.30
N ILE A 113 -1.28 -10.14 -4.45
CA ILE A 113 -1.92 -11.39 -4.03
C ILE A 113 -1.34 -12.59 -4.79
N LYS A 114 -1.16 -12.45 -6.11
CA LYS A 114 -0.58 -13.51 -6.93
C LYS A 114 0.83 -13.85 -6.46
N ARG A 115 1.72 -12.86 -6.33
CA ARG A 115 3.12 -13.05 -5.92
C ARG A 115 3.24 -13.66 -4.52
N LEU A 116 2.43 -13.21 -3.56
CA LEU A 116 2.48 -13.73 -2.18
C LEU A 116 1.71 -15.03 -1.99
N GLY A 117 0.83 -15.37 -2.92
CA GLY A 117 -0.06 -16.52 -2.87
C GLY A 117 0.48 -17.78 -3.55
N GLU A 118 1.64 -17.72 -4.23
CA GLU A 118 2.24 -18.85 -4.96
C GLU A 118 2.48 -20.12 -4.11
N LYS A 119 2.38 -20.03 -2.77
CA LYS A 119 2.49 -21.16 -1.84
C LYS A 119 1.17 -21.60 -1.19
N ASN A 120 0.04 -20.92 -1.43
CA ASN A 120 -1.23 -21.23 -0.74
C ASN A 120 -2.50 -20.80 -1.52
N THR A 121 -2.97 -21.67 -2.41
CA THR A 121 -4.06 -21.41 -3.37
C THR A 121 -5.40 -21.03 -2.71
N ASP A 122 -5.72 -21.61 -1.55
CA ASP A 122 -6.96 -21.32 -0.82
C ASP A 122 -7.01 -19.90 -0.25
N ILE A 123 -5.86 -19.36 0.14
CA ILE A 123 -5.75 -18.00 0.69
C ILE A 123 -5.91 -16.96 -0.43
N ILE A 124 -5.48 -17.27 -1.65
CA ILE A 124 -5.72 -16.43 -2.83
C ILE A 124 -7.22 -16.32 -3.10
N ALA A 125 -7.91 -17.46 -3.20
CA ALA A 125 -9.34 -17.49 -3.50
C ALA A 125 -10.17 -16.71 -2.47
N GLN A 126 -9.87 -16.86 -1.18
CA GLN A 126 -10.58 -16.13 -0.12
C GLN A 126 -10.35 -14.61 -0.18
N ASN A 127 -9.13 -14.17 -0.54
CA ASN A 127 -8.82 -12.75 -0.65
C ASN A 127 -9.49 -12.11 -1.87
N LEU A 128 -9.45 -12.78 -3.03
CA LEU A 128 -10.13 -12.33 -4.25
C LEU A 128 -11.65 -12.23 -4.03
N VAL A 129 -12.27 -13.23 -3.41
CA VAL A 129 -13.71 -13.21 -3.09
C VAL A 129 -14.05 -12.05 -2.14
N ARG A 130 -13.21 -11.74 -1.16
CA ARG A 130 -13.44 -10.57 -0.27
C ARG A 130 -13.32 -9.24 -0.99
N GLN A 131 -12.41 -9.10 -1.95
CA GLN A 131 -12.31 -7.91 -2.79
C GLN A 131 -13.58 -7.74 -3.63
N LEU A 132 -14.03 -8.82 -4.30
CA LEU A 132 -15.31 -8.85 -5.01
C LEU A 132 -16.47 -8.44 -4.11
N LEU A 133 -16.55 -8.97 -2.90
CA LEU A 133 -17.61 -8.65 -1.93
C LEU A 133 -17.56 -7.21 -1.39
N ARG A 134 -16.44 -6.49 -1.55
CA ARG A 134 -16.34 -5.05 -1.23
C ARG A 134 -16.88 -4.17 -2.35
N ILE A 135 -16.84 -4.66 -3.59
CA ILE A 135 -17.32 -3.95 -4.79
C ILE A 135 -18.79 -4.30 -5.05
N VAL A 136 -19.17 -5.54 -4.75
CA VAL A 136 -20.45 -6.14 -5.14
C VAL A 136 -21.05 -6.85 -3.93
N THR A 137 -22.33 -6.66 -3.62
CA THR A 137 -22.94 -7.39 -2.50
C THR A 137 -23.05 -8.88 -2.81
N LYS A 138 -23.15 -9.72 -1.76
CA LYS A 138 -23.30 -11.18 -1.93
C LYS A 138 -24.44 -11.56 -2.89
N ASP A 139 -25.56 -10.87 -2.82
CA ASP A 139 -26.72 -11.10 -3.69
C ASP A 139 -26.46 -10.68 -5.15
N GLN A 140 -25.71 -9.61 -5.37
CA GLN A 140 -25.30 -9.18 -6.72
C GLN A 140 -24.28 -10.16 -7.32
N ALA A 141 -23.36 -10.68 -6.52
CA ALA A 141 -22.40 -11.70 -6.95
C ALA A 141 -23.12 -13.00 -7.34
N LEU A 142 -24.10 -13.44 -6.53
CA LEU A 142 -24.92 -14.62 -6.84
C LEU A 142 -25.74 -14.45 -8.13
N LYS A 143 -26.30 -13.26 -8.37
CA LYS A 143 -27.01 -12.96 -9.63
C LYS A 143 -26.09 -13.01 -10.85
N LEU A 144 -24.86 -12.48 -10.74
CA LEU A 144 -23.88 -12.51 -11.83
C LEU A 144 -23.44 -13.94 -12.17
N ILE A 145 -23.25 -14.80 -11.16
CA ILE A 145 -22.92 -16.21 -11.37
C ILE A 145 -24.06 -16.95 -12.08
N GLN A 146 -25.32 -16.71 -11.69
CA GLN A 146 -26.49 -17.33 -12.34
C GLN A 146 -26.72 -16.85 -13.78
N HIS A 147 -26.22 -15.68 -14.16
CA HIS A 147 -26.44 -15.08 -15.48
C HIS A 147 -25.35 -15.42 -16.51
N HIS A 148 -24.20 -15.94 -16.05
CA HIS A 148 -23.01 -16.18 -16.88
C HIS A 148 -22.35 -17.57 -16.67
N GLY A 149 -22.81 -18.37 -15.72
CA GLY A 149 -22.42 -19.78 -15.54
C GLY A 149 -23.48 -20.73 -16.09
#